data_AF-A0A2V7L7U7-F1
#
_entry.id   AF-A0A2V7L7U7-F1
#
_cell.length_a   1.000
_cell.length_b   1.000
_cell.length_c   1.000
_cell.angle_alpha   90.00
_cell.angle_beta   90.00
_cell.angle_gamma   90.00
#
_symmetry.space_group_name_H-M   'P 1'
#
loop_
_entity.id
_entity.type
_entity.pdbx_description
1 polymer ?
#
loop_
_entity_poly.entity_id
_entity_poly.type
_entity_poly.pdbx_seq_one_letter_code
_entity_poly.pdbx_strand_id
1 'polypeptide(L)'
;MTFRARLLVGFGAVVLVPLVIFGLRVRTVMADRLTAAYQQRVTSLVAVIQADLDQQSAGVATRLAALKDAVASDNRFRAAVLQGGDRSYLLDYAGNAMRLAGLAMLQIQDDEGRIVSSGHFRNEYDQLEPDLPRLLAAAGGTALVRP
;
A
#
# COMPACT_ATOMS: atom_id res chain seq x y z
N MET A 1 38.99 -19.69 -57.48
CA MET A 1 39.21 -18.67 -56.43
C MET A 1 40.69 -18.27 -56.42
N THR A 2 41.01 -17.05 -56.83
CA THR A 2 42.40 -16.57 -56.91
C THR A 2 42.98 -16.38 -55.50
N PHE A 3 44.26 -16.72 -55.31
CA PHE A 3 44.98 -16.67 -54.03
C PHE A 3 44.80 -15.33 -53.28
N ARG A 4 44.75 -14.22 -54.03
CA ARG A 4 44.48 -12.87 -53.51
C ARG A 4 43.15 -12.74 -52.78
N ALA A 5 42.08 -13.36 -53.28
CA ALA A 5 40.76 -13.32 -52.64
C ALA A 5 40.73 -14.12 -51.33
N ARG A 6 41.39 -15.28 -51.28
CA ARG A 6 41.54 -16.06 -50.03
C ARG A 6 42.31 -15.31 -48.95
N LEU A 7 43.38 -14.60 -49.34
CA LEU A 7 44.20 -13.82 -48.42
C LEU A 7 43.43 -12.61 -47.85
N LEU A 8 42.68 -11.89 -48.69
CA LEU A 8 41.84 -10.76 -48.25
C LEU A 8 40.71 -11.21 -47.31
N VAL A 9 40.06 -12.33 -47.60
CA VAL A 9 38.99 -12.89 -46.73
C VAL A 9 39.57 -13.35 -45.39
N GLY A 10 40.73 -14.00 -45.38
CA GLY A 10 41.40 -14.42 -44.14
C GLY A 10 41.77 -13.23 -43.26
N PHE A 11 42.42 -12.20 -43.82
CA PHE A 11 42.77 -10.99 -43.07
C PHE A 11 41.54 -10.21 -42.60
N GLY A 12 40.52 -10.08 -43.46
CA GLY A 12 39.26 -9.43 -43.10
C GLY A 12 38.54 -10.14 -41.95
N ALA A 13 38.51 -11.48 -41.97
CA ALA A 13 37.91 -12.27 -40.89
C ALA A 13 38.66 -12.09 -39.56
N VAL A 14 39.99 -12.06 -39.59
CA VAL A 14 40.82 -11.86 -38.37
C VAL A 14 40.56 -10.51 -37.71
N VAL A 15 40.21 -9.47 -38.48
CA VAL A 15 39.88 -8.14 -37.94
C VAL A 15 38.41 -8.03 -37.53
N LEU A 16 37.49 -8.59 -38.33
CA LEU A 16 36.05 -8.47 -38.09
C LEU A 16 35.57 -9.32 -36.91
N VAL A 17 36.11 -10.53 -36.74
CA VAL A 17 35.66 -11.45 -35.68
C VAL A 17 35.87 -10.86 -34.27
N PRO A 18 37.05 -10.33 -33.90
CA PRO A 18 37.24 -9.67 -32.60
C PRO A 18 36.34 -8.45 -32.41
N LEU A 19 36.14 -7.66 -33.47
CA LEU A 19 35.31 -6.45 -33.41
C LEU A 19 33.84 -6.79 -33.12
N VAL A 20 33.31 -7.84 -33.76
CA VAL A 20 31.94 -8.33 -33.55
C VAL A 20 31.79 -8.93 -32.16
N ILE A 21 32.73 -9.77 -31.72
CA ILE A 21 32.70 -10.36 -30.37
C ILE A 21 32.73 -9.25 -29.31
N PHE A 22 33.62 -8.27 -29.48
CA PHE A 22 33.73 -7.12 -28.57
C PHE A 22 32.43 -6.31 -28.55
N GLY A 23 31.88 -5.97 -29.71
CA GLY A 23 30.61 -5.24 -29.81
C GLY A 23 29.43 -5.96 -29.14
N LEU A 24 29.32 -7.27 -29.34
CA LEU A 24 28.27 -8.08 -28.69
C LEU A 24 28.47 -8.17 -27.18
N ARG A 25 29.69 -8.40 -26.69
CA ARG A 25 30.04 -8.42 -25.26
C ARG A 25 29.75 -7.10 -24.57
N VAL A 26 30.13 -5.97 -25.19
CA VAL A 26 29.87 -4.65 -24.62
C VAL A 26 28.36 -4.40 -24.56
N ARG A 27 27.62 -4.76 -25.61
CA ARG A 27 26.17 -4.60 -25.65
C ARG A 27 25.46 -5.38 -24.55
N THR A 28 25.81 -6.64 -24.34
CA THR A 28 25.18 -7.46 -23.28
C THR A 28 25.53 -6.93 -21.89
N VAL A 29 26.81 -6.65 -21.62
CA VAL A 29 27.25 -6.13 -20.31
C VAL A 29 26.64 -4.76 -20.01
N MET A 30 26.49 -3.88 -21.00
CA MET A 30 25.83 -2.59 -20.81
C MET A 30 24.32 -2.77 -20.56
N ALA A 31 23.64 -3.65 -21.30
CA ALA A 31 22.22 -3.93 -21.09
C ALA A 31 21.96 -4.52 -19.69
N ASP A 32 22.79 -5.46 -19.24
CA ASP A 32 22.69 -6.08 -17.93
C ASP A 32 22.95 -5.08 -16.81
N ARG A 33 23.98 -4.22 -16.95
CA ARG A 33 24.29 -3.18 -15.96
C ARG A 33 23.21 -2.10 -15.89
N LEU A 34 22.68 -1.66 -17.02
CA LEU A 34 21.56 -0.72 -17.06
C LEU A 34 20.34 -1.32 -16.36
N THR A 35 19.95 -2.54 -16.71
CA THR A 35 18.79 -3.22 -16.12
C THR A 35 18.96 -3.43 -14.62
N ALA A 36 20.13 -3.89 -14.17
CA ALA A 36 20.41 -4.07 -12.75
C ALA A 36 20.37 -2.75 -11.96
N ALA A 37 20.94 -1.67 -12.51
CA ALA A 37 20.92 -0.37 -11.85
C ALA A 37 19.50 0.23 -11.77
N TYR A 38 18.69 0.07 -12.82
CA TYR A 38 17.28 0.47 -12.79
C TYR A 38 16.49 -0.36 -11.78
N GLN A 39 16.66 -1.68 -11.78
CA GLN A 39 15.97 -2.57 -10.85
C GLN A 39 16.32 -2.24 -9.40
N GLN A 40 17.60 -2.03 -9.09
CA GLN A 40 18.05 -1.66 -7.75
C GLN A 40 17.45 -0.32 -7.29
N ARG A 41 17.36 0.67 -8.17
CA ARG A 41 16.69 1.95 -7.87
C ARG A 41 15.22 1.76 -7.59
N VAL A 42 14.50 1.02 -8.43
CA VAL A 42 13.07 0.73 -8.22
C VAL A 42 12.86 -0.01 -6.91
N THR A 43 13.64 -1.05 -6.63
CA THR A 43 13.56 -1.79 -5.36
C THR A 43 13.83 -0.88 -4.16
N SER A 44 14.81 0.01 -4.24
CA SER A 44 15.09 0.96 -3.15
C SER A 44 13.93 1.94 -2.92
N LEU A 45 13.30 2.45 -3.99
CA LEU A 45 12.15 3.35 -3.87
C LEU A 45 10.93 2.63 -3.29
N VAL A 46 10.66 1.41 -3.76
CA VAL A 46 9.57 0.58 -3.23
C VAL A 46 9.79 0.26 -1.76
N ALA A 47 11.04 -0.06 -1.36
CA ALA A 47 11.37 -0.34 0.04
C ALA A 47 11.14 0.87 0.95
N VAL A 48 11.49 2.08 0.49
CA VAL A 48 11.22 3.32 1.23
C VAL A 48 9.73 3.59 1.35
N ILE A 49 8.96 3.42 0.28
CA ILE A 49 7.50 3.58 0.31
C ILE A 49 6.87 2.58 1.28
N GLN A 50 7.29 1.31 1.24
CA GLN A 50 6.78 0.29 2.15
C GLN A 50 7.08 0.65 3.62
N ALA A 51 8.31 1.08 3.91
CA ALA A 51 8.70 1.47 5.27
C ALA A 51 7.89 2.68 5.78
N ASP A 52 7.63 3.67 4.92
CA ASP A 52 6.79 4.82 5.27
C ASP A 52 5.32 4.40 5.50
N LEU A 53 4.77 3.51 4.66
CA LEU A 53 3.43 2.95 4.85
C LEU A 53 3.32 2.16 6.17
N ASP A 54 4.32 1.36 6.50
CA ASP A 54 4.35 0.59 7.75
C ASP A 54 4.40 1.52 8.97
N GLN A 55 5.21 2.59 8.90
CA GLN A 55 5.28 3.60 9.95
C GLN A 55 3.96 4.35 10.13
N GLN A 56 3.31 4.74 9.03
CA GLN A 56 2.00 5.40 9.07
C GLN A 56 0.92 4.47 9.62
N SER A 57 0.92 3.20 9.19
CA SER A 57 0.01 2.17 9.68
C SER A 57 0.15 1.94 11.19
N ALA A 58 1.37 1.86 11.70
CA ALA A 58 1.63 1.75 13.13
C ALA A 58 1.12 2.97 13.92
N GLY A 59 1.26 4.17 13.34
CA GLY A 59 0.71 5.41 13.92
C GLY A 59 -0.82 5.38 14.00
N VAL A 60 -1.49 4.92 12.94
CA VAL A 60 -2.95 4.73 12.92
C VAL A 60 -3.38 3.68 13.95
N ALA A 61 -2.70 2.53 14.01
CA ALA A 61 -2.99 1.46 14.97
C ALA A 61 -2.91 1.95 16.42
N THR A 62 -1.90 2.78 16.73
CA THR A 62 -1.74 3.36 18.07
C THR A 62 -2.92 4.29 18.43
N ARG A 63 -3.36 5.13 17.47
CA ARG A 63 -4.51 6.02 17.67
C ARG A 63 -5.82 5.24 17.82
N LEU A 64 -6.02 4.19 17.02
CA LEU A 64 -7.17 3.31 17.13
C LEU A 64 -7.19 2.54 18.44
N ALA A 65 -6.04 2.08 18.94
CA ALA A 65 -5.94 1.44 20.25
C ALA A 65 -6.35 2.40 21.38
N ALA A 66 -5.83 3.63 21.36
CA ALA A 66 -6.21 4.66 22.33
C ALA A 66 -7.71 4.99 22.26
N LEU A 67 -8.27 5.08 21.05
CA LEU A 67 -9.69 5.31 20.87
C LEU A 67 -10.54 4.15 21.39
N LYS A 68 -10.13 2.90 21.15
CA LYS A 68 -10.80 1.71 21.67
C LYS A 68 -10.88 1.74 23.19
N ASP A 69 -9.78 2.09 23.86
CA ASP A 69 -9.74 2.19 25.32
C ASP A 69 -10.62 3.35 25.82
N ALA A 70 -10.63 4.49 25.13
CA ALA A 70 -11.49 5.62 25.44
C ALA A 70 -12.98 5.26 25.31
N VAL A 71 -13.39 4.61 24.21
CA VAL A 71 -14.76 4.12 23.98
C VAL A 71 -15.17 3.13 25.08
N ALA A 72 -14.28 2.21 25.46
CA ALA A 72 -14.57 1.22 26.50
C ALA A 72 -14.83 1.87 27.88
N SER A 73 -14.16 2.99 28.17
CA SER A 73 -14.36 3.77 29.39
C SER A 73 -15.56 4.72 29.34
N ASP A 74 -16.17 4.92 28.17
CA ASP A 74 -17.25 5.88 27.96
C ASP A 74 -18.62 5.26 28.31
N ASN A 75 -19.11 5.59 29.50
CA ASN A 75 -20.43 5.15 29.97
C ASN A 75 -21.58 5.76 29.16
N ARG A 76 -21.42 6.97 28.60
CA ARG A 76 -22.46 7.61 27.78
C ARG A 76 -22.58 6.89 26.45
N PHE A 77 -21.45 6.54 25.84
CA PHE A 77 -21.42 5.72 24.63
C PHE A 77 -22.10 4.37 24.86
N ARG A 78 -21.75 3.65 25.93
CA ARG A 78 -22.39 2.37 26.28
C ARG A 78 -23.89 2.49 26.53
N ALA A 79 -24.34 3.54 27.24
CA ALA A 79 -25.75 3.78 27.48
C ALA A 79 -26.50 4.08 26.17
N ALA A 80 -25.89 4.85 25.27
CA ALA A 80 -26.48 5.17 23.98
C ALA A 80 -26.68 3.94 23.08
N VAL A 81 -25.67 3.05 23.04
CA VAL A 81 -25.74 1.79 22.28
C VAL A 81 -26.77 0.82 22.87
N LEU A 82 -26.75 0.58 24.17
CA LEU A 82 -27.55 -0.49 24.81
C LEU A 82 -29.00 -0.08 25.09
N GLN A 83 -29.23 1.18 25.45
CA GLN A 83 -30.54 1.67 25.89
C GLN A 83 -31.23 2.53 24.84
N GLY A 84 -30.58 2.77 23.68
CA GLY A 84 -31.11 3.63 22.62
C GLY A 84 -31.19 5.12 23.00
N GLY A 85 -30.47 5.54 24.05
CA GLY A 85 -30.44 6.93 24.50
C GLY A 85 -29.53 7.81 23.66
N ASP A 86 -29.87 9.10 23.50
CA ASP A 86 -29.01 10.13 22.88
C ASP A 86 -28.39 9.71 21.53
N ARG A 87 -29.25 9.35 20.58
CA ARG A 87 -28.83 8.97 19.21
C ARG A 87 -27.96 10.04 18.54
N SER A 88 -28.20 11.32 18.82
CA SER A 88 -27.36 12.43 18.36
C SER A 88 -25.90 12.29 18.81
N TYR A 89 -25.67 11.96 20.08
CA TYR A 89 -24.33 11.73 20.61
C TYR A 89 -23.62 10.60 19.86
N LEU A 90 -24.31 9.49 19.65
CA LEU A 90 -23.78 8.31 18.98
C LEU A 90 -23.44 8.59 17.51
N LEU A 91 -24.32 9.29 16.78
CA LEU A 91 -24.08 9.70 15.40
C LEU A 91 -22.87 10.62 15.25
N ASP A 92 -22.68 11.54 16.21
CA ASP A 92 -21.61 12.54 16.14
C ASP A 92 -20.30 12.06 16.77
N TYR A 93 -20.31 10.91 17.46
CA TYR A 93 -19.15 10.37 18.19
C TYR A 93 -17.95 10.16 17.26
N ALA A 94 -18.10 9.39 16.18
CA ALA A 94 -17.01 9.11 15.25
C ALA A 94 -16.48 10.40 14.60
N GLY A 95 -17.35 11.37 14.29
CA GLY A 95 -16.90 12.66 13.72
C GLY A 95 -16.03 13.47 14.70
N ASN A 96 -16.38 13.46 15.98
CA ASN A 96 -15.60 14.14 17.01
C ASN A 96 -14.29 13.41 17.33
N ALA A 97 -14.36 12.09 17.51
CA ALA A 97 -13.21 11.24 17.77
C ALA A 97 -12.20 11.25 16.60
N MET A 98 -12.68 11.24 15.36
CA MET A 98 -11.87 11.32 14.15
C MET A 98 -11.01 12.58 14.14
N ARG A 99 -11.62 13.75 14.41
CA ARG A 99 -10.93 15.04 14.46
C ARG A 99 -9.92 15.10 15.60
N LEU A 100 -10.27 14.57 16.77
CA LEU A 100 -9.39 14.56 17.93
C LEU A 100 -8.18 13.64 17.75
N ALA A 101 -8.40 12.46 17.16
CA ALA A 101 -7.35 11.47 16.90
C ALA A 101 -6.51 11.80 15.65
N GLY A 102 -6.91 12.78 14.85
CA GLY A 102 -6.26 13.13 13.58
C GLY A 102 -6.37 12.02 12.53
N LEU A 103 -7.48 11.28 12.53
CA LEU A 103 -7.77 10.24 11.56
C LEU A 103 -8.46 10.86 10.33
N ALA A 104 -8.16 10.36 9.14
CA ALA A 104 -8.83 10.81 7.91
C ALA A 104 -10.26 10.25 7.78
N MET A 105 -10.47 9.04 8.32
CA MET A 105 -11.74 8.36 8.37
C MET A 105 -11.82 7.55 9.66
N LEU A 106 -13.00 7.51 10.27
CA LEU A 106 -13.30 6.66 11.40
C LEU A 106 -14.74 6.19 11.29
N GLN A 107 -14.94 4.89 11.48
CA GLN A 107 -16.24 4.24 11.43
C GLN A 107 -16.32 3.26 12.59
N ILE A 108 -17.44 3.26 13.29
CA ILE A 108 -17.75 2.31 14.37
C ILE A 108 -18.88 1.45 13.87
N GLN A 109 -18.67 0.15 13.86
CA GLN A 109 -19.64 -0.85 13.44
C GLN A 109 -19.98 -1.78 14.59
N ASP A 110 -21.16 -2.38 14.54
CA ASP A 110 -21.52 -3.49 15.42
C ASP A 110 -21.01 -4.84 14.88
N ASP A 111 -21.32 -5.91 15.60
CA ASP A 111 -20.88 -7.27 15.26
C ASP A 111 -21.50 -7.80 13.95
N GLU A 112 -22.59 -7.20 13.47
CA GLU A 112 -23.24 -7.53 12.19
C GLU A 112 -22.66 -6.73 11.01
N GLY A 113 -21.76 -5.77 11.29
CA GLY A 113 -21.22 -4.84 10.31
C GLY A 113 -22.16 -3.66 10.01
N ARG A 114 -23.13 -3.37 10.89
CA ARG A 114 -23.96 -2.17 10.79
C ARG A 114 -23.20 -0.96 11.29
N ILE A 115 -23.29 0.14 10.56
CA ILE A 115 -22.65 1.40 10.94
C ILE A 115 -23.40 2.04 12.11
N VAL A 116 -22.73 2.09 13.26
CA VAL A 116 -23.19 2.75 14.49
C VAL A 116 -22.79 4.23 14.51
N SER A 117 -21.66 4.58 13.90
CA SER A 117 -21.20 5.97 13.80
C SER A 117 -20.19 6.10 12.67
N SER A 118 -20.30 7.12 11.82
CA SER A 118 -19.34 7.41 10.74
C SER A 118 -18.90 8.85 10.82
N GLY A 119 -17.58 9.06 10.92
CA GLY A 119 -16.98 10.39 11.04
C GLY A 119 -16.85 11.11 9.70
N HIS A 120 -16.72 10.37 8.60
CA HIS A 120 -16.55 10.95 7.27
C HIS A 120 -17.91 11.25 6.63
N PHE A 121 -18.88 10.35 6.78
CA PHE A 121 -20.23 10.51 6.24
C PHE A 121 -21.29 10.23 7.31
N ARG A 122 -21.81 11.30 7.91
CA ARG A 122 -22.85 11.21 8.95
C ARG A 122 -24.10 10.42 8.53
N ASN A 123 -24.41 10.40 7.23
CA ASN A 123 -25.61 9.76 6.68
C ASN A 123 -25.49 8.26 6.44
N GLU A 124 -24.30 7.66 6.64
CA GLU A 124 -24.08 6.21 6.46
C GLU A 124 -24.56 5.37 7.66
N TYR A 125 -25.06 6.01 8.71
CA TYR A 125 -25.62 5.31 9.85
C TYR A 125 -26.69 4.28 9.45
N ASP A 126 -26.77 3.16 10.17
CA ASP A 126 -27.63 1.99 9.91
C ASP A 126 -27.35 1.23 8.61
N GLN A 127 -26.47 1.70 7.74
CA GLN A 127 -26.04 0.94 6.57
C GLN A 127 -25.30 -0.33 7.01
N LEU A 128 -25.53 -1.44 6.30
CA LEU A 128 -24.95 -2.74 6.63
C LEU A 128 -23.81 -3.05 5.67
N GLU A 129 -22.61 -3.27 6.20
CA GLU A 129 -21.39 -3.59 5.46
C GLU A 129 -20.75 -4.89 6.01
N PRO A 130 -21.45 -6.03 5.90
CA PRO A 130 -21.12 -7.22 6.68
C PRO A 130 -19.80 -7.89 6.24
N ASP A 131 -19.34 -7.63 5.03
CA ASP A 131 -18.10 -8.19 4.49
C ASP A 131 -16.88 -7.31 4.80
N LEU A 132 -17.06 -6.01 5.07
CA LEU A 132 -15.94 -5.08 5.27
C LEU A 132 -15.09 -5.43 6.51
N PRO A 133 -15.66 -5.65 7.71
CA PRO A 133 -14.88 -6.08 8.87
C PRO A 133 -14.09 -7.37 8.63
N ARG A 134 -14.72 -8.33 7.94
CA ARG A 134 -14.11 -9.63 7.61
C ARG A 134 -12.92 -9.46 6.65
N LEU A 135 -13.07 -8.63 5.62
CA LEU A 135 -12.01 -8.35 4.66
C LEU A 135 -10.86 -7.55 5.29
N LEU A 136 -11.15 -6.58 6.15
CA LEU A 136 -10.13 -5.81 6.87
C LEU A 136 -9.34 -6.69 7.85
N ALA A 137 -10.03 -7.58 8.59
CA ALA A 137 -9.37 -8.53 9.46
C ALA A 137 -8.47 -9.51 8.68
N ALA A 138 -8.91 -9.97 7.51
CA ALA A 138 -8.14 -10.85 6.64
C ALA A 138 -6.92 -10.14 6.01
N ALA A 139 -7.01 -8.85 5.71
CA ALA A 139 -5.90 -8.07 5.17
C ALA A 139 -4.79 -7.84 6.21
N GLY A 140 -5.11 -7.80 7.50
CA GLY A 140 -4.14 -7.73 8.59
C GLY A 140 -3.27 -6.46 8.60
N GLY A 141 -3.66 -5.41 7.86
CA GLY A 141 -2.87 -4.20 7.71
C GLY A 141 -3.30 -3.35 6.51
N THR A 142 -2.31 -2.84 5.77
CA THR A 142 -2.52 -1.93 4.64
C THR A 142 -3.12 -2.66 3.43
N ALA A 143 -4.35 -2.31 3.05
CA ALA A 143 -4.95 -2.76 1.80
C ALA A 143 -4.81 -1.69 0.72
N LEU A 144 -4.14 -2.02 -0.38
CA LEU A 144 -4.07 -1.15 -1.56
C LEU A 144 -5.19 -1.51 -2.53
N VAL A 145 -6.09 -0.56 -2.80
CA VAL A 145 -7.08 -0.72 -3.86
C VAL A 145 -6.34 -0.61 -5.19
N ARG A 146 -6.33 -1.70 -5.95
CA ARG A 146 -5.81 -1.71 -7.31
C ARG A 146 -6.93 -1.19 -8.23
N PRO A 147 -6.70 -0.13 -9.02
CA PRO A 147 -7.67 0.36 -9.99
C PRO A 147 -7.89 -0.65 -11.14
#